data_AF-A0A1V9ZUQ1-F1
#
_entry.id   AF-A0A1V9ZUQ1-F1
#
_cell.length_a   1.000
_cell.length_b   1.000
_cell.length_c   1.000
_cell.angle_alpha   90.00
_cell.angle_beta   90.00
_cell.angle_gamma   90.00
#
_symmetry.space_group_name_H-M   'P 1'
#
loop_
_entity.id
_entity.type
_entity.pdbx_description
1 polymer ?
#
loop_
_entity_poly.entity_id
_entity_poly.type
_entity_poly.pdbx_seq_one_letter_code
_entity_poly.pdbx_strand_id
1 'polypeptide(L)'
;MGRGPTLAPEEVGRVRGLAEASFSNREIAACVGRSEGAVAAVLKTKSDSMPEPMGRPSSLNERMLRQVVRTAATGDYTAAQLKDMLSLPCSVRTVRRILSRVDFLTWKRRST
;
A
#
# COMPACT_ATOMS: atom_id res chain seq x y z
N MET A 1 -15.82 -10.26 -10.67
CA MET A 1 -16.09 -10.83 -9.34
C MET A 1 -14.91 -10.49 -8.44
N GLY A 2 -15.12 -9.71 -7.38
CA GLY A 2 -14.06 -9.39 -6.41
C GLY A 2 -13.64 -10.64 -5.62
N ARG A 3 -12.41 -10.67 -5.11
CA ARG A 3 -12.00 -11.72 -4.17
C ARG A 3 -12.84 -11.61 -2.90
N GLY A 4 -13.20 -12.76 -2.32
CA GLY A 4 -13.84 -12.82 -1.00
C GLY A 4 -12.91 -12.35 0.12
N PRO A 5 -13.43 -12.24 1.36
CA PRO A 5 -12.65 -11.81 2.51
C PRO A 5 -11.46 -12.74 2.76
N THR A 6 -10.34 -12.15 3.19
CA THR A 6 -9.13 -12.87 3.59
C THR A 6 -9.46 -13.90 4.67
N LEU A 7 -8.81 -15.06 4.62
CA LEU A 7 -8.95 -16.11 5.64
C LEU A 7 -8.43 -15.60 6.98
N ALA A 8 -9.18 -15.86 8.05
CA ALA A 8 -8.74 -15.62 9.41
C ALA A 8 -7.58 -16.57 9.76
N PRO A 9 -6.67 -16.18 10.68
CA PRO A 9 -5.54 -17.03 11.06
C PRO A 9 -5.97 -18.39 11.63
N GLU A 10 -7.11 -18.44 12.31
CA GLU A 10 -7.70 -19.68 12.83
C GLU A 10 -8.14 -20.63 11.70
N GLU A 11 -8.77 -20.09 10.65
CA GLU A 11 -9.18 -20.86 9.48
C GLU A 11 -7.96 -21.40 8.73
N VAL A 12 -6.88 -20.61 8.64
CA VAL A 12 -5.60 -21.03 8.07
C VAL A 12 -5.01 -22.21 8.85
N GLY A 13 -5.02 -22.14 10.19
CA GLY A 13 -4.57 -23.23 11.06
C GLY A 13 -5.39 -24.51 10.85
N ARG A 14 -6.73 -24.40 10.78
CA ARG A 14 -7.62 -25.53 10.52
C ARG A 14 -7.38 -26.18 9.15
N VAL A 15 -7.16 -25.38 8.12
CA VAL A 15 -6.81 -25.87 6.77
C VAL A 15 -5.47 -26.63 6.79
N ARG A 16 -4.45 -26.09 7.47
CA ARG A 16 -3.14 -26.75 7.61
C ARG A 16 -3.26 -28.09 8.35
N GLY A 17 -3.97 -28.12 9.48
CA GLY A 17 -4.18 -29.35 10.25
C GLY A 17 -4.97 -30.44 9.49
N LEU A 18 -5.99 -30.07 8.72
CA LEU A 18 -6.72 -31.03 7.89
C LEU A 18 -5.88 -31.53 6.70
N ALA A 19 -5.01 -30.70 6.14
CA ALA A 19 -4.08 -31.12 5.10
C ALA A 19 -3.00 -32.09 5.64
N GLU A 20 -2.50 -31.87 6.86
CA GLU A 20 -1.60 -32.81 7.55
C GLU A 20 -2.28 -34.18 7.79
N ALA A 21 -3.58 -34.17 8.09
CA ALA A 21 -4.40 -35.37 8.20
C ALA A 21 -4.77 -36.02 6.83
N SER A 22 -4.16 -35.57 5.73
CA SER A 22 -4.31 -36.14 4.38
C SER A 22 -5.72 -36.05 3.77
N PHE A 23 -6.56 -35.12 4.23
CA PHE A 23 -7.84 -34.83 3.59
C PHE A 23 -7.63 -34.17 2.21
N SER A 24 -8.56 -34.41 1.28
CA SER A 24 -8.51 -33.75 -0.03
C SER A 24 -8.88 -32.27 0.07
N ASN A 25 -8.35 -31.45 -0.84
CA ASN A 25 -8.67 -30.00 -0.88
C ASN A 25 -10.18 -29.71 -0.97
N ARG A 26 -10.95 -30.62 -1.59
CA ARG A 26 -12.41 -30.51 -1.70
C ARG A 26 -13.11 -30.71 -0.36
N GLU A 27 -12.70 -31.72 0.39
CA GLU A 27 -13.24 -32.03 1.71
C GLU A 27 -12.88 -30.93 2.71
N ILE A 28 -11.65 -30.42 2.64
CA ILE A 28 -11.20 -29.28 3.45
C ILE A 28 -12.05 -28.03 3.13
N ALA A 29 -12.27 -27.75 1.84
CA ALA A 29 -13.10 -26.64 1.40
C ALA A 29 -14.54 -26.74 1.92
N ALA A 30 -15.14 -27.94 1.85
CA ALA A 30 -16.47 -28.20 2.40
C ALA A 30 -16.53 -28.03 3.92
N CYS A 31 -15.50 -28.48 4.64
CA CYS A 31 -15.42 -28.43 6.10
C CYS A 31 -15.20 -27.00 6.64
N VAL A 32 -14.46 -26.17 5.90
CA VAL A 32 -14.15 -24.78 6.27
C VAL A 32 -15.16 -23.79 5.65
N GLY A 33 -15.98 -24.22 4.69
CA GLY A 33 -16.95 -23.36 4.00
C GLY A 33 -16.30 -22.36 3.05
N ARG A 34 -15.16 -22.72 2.45
CA ARG A 34 -14.35 -21.84 1.58
C ARG A 34 -14.14 -22.50 0.22
N SER A 35 -13.68 -21.73 -0.77
CA SER A 35 -13.42 -22.28 -2.10
C SER A 35 -12.18 -23.16 -2.13
N GLU A 36 -12.15 -24.16 -3.01
CA GLU A 36 -10.97 -25.01 -3.24
C GLU A 36 -9.72 -24.18 -3.56
N GLY A 37 -9.88 -23.07 -4.30
CA GLY A 37 -8.80 -22.15 -4.62
C GLY A 37 -8.25 -21.41 -3.38
N ALA A 38 -9.09 -21.11 -2.39
CA ALA A 38 -8.64 -20.50 -1.13
C ALA A 38 -7.82 -21.49 -0.30
N VAL A 39 -8.26 -22.75 -0.22
CA VAL A 39 -7.52 -23.85 0.42
C VAL A 39 -6.17 -24.08 -0.27
N ALA A 40 -6.19 -24.19 -1.60
CA ALA A 40 -4.96 -24.36 -2.39
C ALA A 40 -3.98 -23.19 -2.22
N ALA A 41 -4.48 -21.95 -2.09
CA ALA A 41 -3.64 -20.79 -1.83
C ALA A 41 -2.92 -20.90 -0.47
N VAL A 42 -3.62 -21.31 0.58
CA VAL A 42 -3.05 -21.51 1.93
C VAL A 42 -1.98 -22.60 1.95
N LEU A 43 -2.23 -23.71 1.25
CA LEU A 43 -1.28 -24.82 1.18
C LEU A 43 -0.07 -24.48 0.28
N LYS A 44 -0.25 -23.59 -0.69
CA LYS A 44 0.82 -23.13 -1.59
C LYS A 44 1.72 -22.06 -0.95
N THR A 45 1.22 -21.26 -0.01
CA THR A 45 2.02 -20.25 0.71
C THR A 45 3.02 -20.94 1.65
N LYS A 46 4.23 -21.24 1.13
CA LYS A 46 5.36 -21.83 1.87
C LYS A 46 6.15 -20.82 2.73
N SER A 47 5.80 -19.54 2.69
CA SER A 47 6.53 -18.47 3.39
C SER A 47 5.57 -17.47 4.01
N ASP A 48 5.70 -17.23 5.30
CA ASP A 48 4.92 -16.24 6.07
C ASP A 48 5.19 -14.78 5.63
N SER A 49 6.11 -14.57 4.68
CA SER A 49 6.48 -13.28 4.12
C SER A 49 5.96 -13.14 2.68
N MET A 50 4.63 -13.15 2.52
CA MET A 50 4.06 -12.50 1.32
C MET A 50 4.36 -11.01 1.43
N PRO A 51 5.02 -10.38 0.44
CA PRO A 51 5.23 -8.95 0.49
C PRO A 51 3.86 -8.27 0.58
N GLU A 52 3.74 -7.33 1.52
CA GLU A 52 2.55 -6.48 1.58
C GLU A 52 2.30 -5.90 0.19
N PRO A 53 1.04 -5.82 -0.26
CA PRO A 53 0.74 -5.25 -1.57
C PRO A 53 1.26 -3.82 -1.59
N MET A 54 2.41 -3.61 -2.23
CA MET A 54 2.97 -2.30 -2.44
C MET A 54 1.98 -1.58 -3.34
N GLY A 55 1.30 -0.58 -2.78
CA GLY A 55 0.26 0.16 -3.48
C GLY A 55 0.78 0.78 -4.79
N ARG A 56 -0.09 1.50 -5.50
CA ARG A 56 0.28 2.13 -6.78
C ARG A 56 1.59 2.92 -6.62
N PRO A 57 2.59 2.71 -7.51
CA PRO A 57 3.84 3.44 -7.45
C PRO A 57 3.59 4.95 -7.50
N SER A 58 4.38 5.71 -6.75
CA SER A 58 4.28 7.16 -6.75
C SER A 58 4.64 7.72 -8.13
N SER A 59 3.86 8.70 -8.60
CA SER A 59 4.15 9.41 -9.85
C SER A 59 5.43 10.27 -9.80
N LEU A 60 6.03 10.43 -8.62
CA LEU A 60 7.23 11.22 -8.42
C LEU A 60 8.41 10.32 -8.12
N ASN A 61 9.53 10.66 -8.75
CA ASN A 61 10.82 10.07 -8.45
C ASN A 61 11.41 10.71 -7.17
N GLU A 62 12.28 9.97 -6.46
CA GLU A 62 12.93 10.42 -5.24
C GLU A 62 13.72 11.73 -5.44
N ARG A 63 14.37 11.88 -6.60
CA ARG A 63 15.08 13.12 -6.98
C ARG A 63 14.14 14.34 -6.98
N MET A 64 12.95 14.18 -7.56
CA MET A 64 11.97 15.26 -7.65
C MET A 64 11.44 15.63 -6.26
N LEU A 65 11.19 14.62 -5.42
CA LEU A 65 10.78 14.82 -4.04
C LEU A 65 11.83 15.62 -3.25
N ARG A 66 13.10 15.26 -3.36
CA ARG A 66 14.20 16.02 -2.72
C ARG A 66 14.29 17.46 -3.21
N GLN A 67 14.11 17.69 -4.51
CA GLN A 67 14.13 19.03 -5.08
C GLN A 67 12.96 19.90 -4.59
N VAL A 68 11.75 19.32 -4.48
CA VAL A 68 10.58 19.99 -3.91
C VAL A 68 10.81 20.37 -2.45
N VAL A 69 11.35 19.45 -1.63
CA VAL A 69 11.60 19.74 -0.21
C VAL A 69 12.67 20.82 -0.04
N ARG A 70 13.75 20.76 -0.83
CA ARG A 70 14.83 21.75 -0.77
C ARG A 70 14.38 23.15 -1.17
N THR A 71 13.57 23.26 -2.23
CA THR A 71 13.04 24.55 -2.70
C THR A 71 11.95 25.10 -1.76
N ALA A 72 11.16 24.21 -1.15
CA ALA A 72 10.17 24.62 -0.14
C ALA A 72 10.83 25.10 1.16
N ALA A 73 11.99 24.56 1.53
CA ALA A 73 12.73 24.99 2.72
C ALA A 73 13.18 26.46 2.66
N THR A 74 13.34 27.03 1.46
CA THR A 74 13.64 28.47 1.31
C THR A 74 12.45 29.35 1.74
N GLY A 75 11.21 28.84 1.67
CA GLY A 75 10.02 29.55 2.13
C GLY A 75 9.42 30.59 1.16
N ASP A 76 10.09 30.86 0.04
CA ASP A 76 9.68 31.91 -0.92
C ASP A 76 8.51 31.51 -1.83
N TYR A 77 8.22 30.21 -1.93
CA TYR A 77 7.34 29.67 -2.96
C TYR A 77 6.12 28.98 -2.37
N THR A 78 4.96 29.25 -2.97
CA THR A 78 3.74 28.48 -2.71
C THR A 78 3.80 27.11 -3.39
N ALA A 79 3.03 26.14 -2.89
CA ALA A 79 2.95 24.81 -3.49
C ALA A 79 2.52 24.79 -4.97
N ALA A 80 1.76 25.80 -5.43
CA ALA A 80 1.41 25.97 -6.83
C ALA A 80 2.62 26.43 -7.66
N GLN A 81 3.32 27.47 -7.19
CA GLN A 81 4.56 27.95 -7.82
C GLN A 81 5.64 26.87 -7.87
N LEU A 82 5.77 26.04 -6.82
CA LEU A 82 6.70 24.91 -6.81
C LEU A 82 6.37 23.87 -7.87
N LYS A 83 5.08 23.60 -8.12
CA LYS A 83 4.66 22.68 -9.17
C LYS A 83 5.05 23.21 -10.54
N ASP A 84 4.79 24.49 -10.80
CA ASP A 84 5.01 25.11 -12.10
C ASP A 84 6.49 25.34 -12.37
N MET A 85 7.28 25.78 -11.37
CA MET A 85 8.73 25.95 -11.48
C MET A 85 9.46 24.63 -11.76
N LEU A 86 9.04 23.55 -11.09
CA LEU A 86 9.69 22.24 -11.19
C LEU A 86 9.05 21.34 -12.26
N SER A 87 8.08 21.86 -13.02
CA SER A 87 7.32 21.13 -14.05
C SER A 87 6.88 19.74 -13.59
N LEU A 88 6.32 19.64 -12.38
CA LEU A 88 6.00 18.36 -11.77
C LEU A 88 4.78 17.71 -12.46
N PRO A 89 4.81 16.40 -12.77
CA PRO A 89 3.71 15.67 -13.39
C PRO A 89 2.57 15.35 -12.40
N CYS A 90 2.48 16.07 -11.27
CA CYS A 90 1.56 15.80 -10.18
C CYS A 90 0.67 17.00 -9.86
N SER A 91 -0.41 16.75 -9.12
CA SER A 91 -1.32 17.82 -8.68
C SER A 91 -0.71 18.66 -7.56
N VAL A 92 -1.16 19.90 -7.41
CA VAL A 92 -0.78 20.78 -6.28
C VAL A 92 -1.11 20.14 -4.94
N ARG A 93 -2.19 19.34 -4.87
CA ARG A 93 -2.59 18.60 -3.66
C ARG A 93 -1.54 17.56 -3.27
N THR A 94 -0.91 16.89 -4.24
CA THR A 94 0.17 15.93 -4.01
C THR A 94 1.40 16.62 -3.45
N VAL A 95 1.79 17.78 -4.01
CA VAL A 95 2.90 18.61 -3.48
C VAL A 95 2.64 18.97 -2.02
N ARG A 96 1.45 19.49 -1.69
CA ARG A 96 1.08 19.81 -0.30
C ARG A 96 1.16 18.60 0.64
N ARG A 97 0.69 17.42 0.20
CA ARG A 97 0.75 16.18 0.99
C ARG A 97 2.19 15.73 1.25
N ILE A 98 3.10 15.97 0.31
CA ILE A 98 4.52 15.67 0.47
C ILE A 98 5.12 16.62 1.49
N LEU A 99 4.89 17.92 1.35
CA LEU A 99 5.40 18.92 2.28
C LEU A 99 4.86 18.74 3.70
N SER A 100 3.61 18.31 3.86
CA SER A 100 3.03 18.03 5.18
C SER A 100 3.60 16.78 5.87
N ARG A 101 4.36 15.94 5.17
CA ARG A 101 5.07 14.79 5.75
C ARG A 101 6.48 15.14 6.22
N VAL A 102 6.93 16.37 5.97
CA VAL A 102 8.27 16.82 6.33
C VAL A 102 8.20 17.52 7.69
N ASP A 103 8.88 16.93 8.69
CA ASP A 103 8.72 17.34 10.09
C ASP A 103 9.16 18.79 10.36
N PHE A 104 10.15 19.30 9.62
CA PHE A 104 10.69 20.65 9.80
C PHE A 104 9.95 21.74 9.00
N LEU A 105 8.92 21.39 8.21
CA LEU A 105 8.15 22.38 7.46
C LEU A 105 6.80 22.64 8.14
N THR A 106 6.56 23.90 8.51
CA THR A 106 5.28 24.33 9.07
C THR A 106 4.36 24.88 8.00
N TRP A 107 3.09 24.46 8.02
CA TRP A 107 2.09 25.03 7.13
C TRP A 107 1.78 26.47 7.51
N LYS A 108 1.89 27.39 6.55
CA LYS A 108 1.49 28.78 6.69
C LYS A 108 0.39 29.11 5.68
N ARG A 109 -0.72 29.67 6.16
CA ARG A 109 -1.75 30.23 5.29
C ARG A 109 -1.20 31.52 4.66
N ARG A 110 -1.42 31.71 3.37
CA ARG A 110 -1.09 32.96 2.68
C ARG A 110 -1.95 34.07 3.29
N SER A 111 -1.32 35.10 3.86
CA SER A 111 -2.01 36.36 4.15
C SER A 111 -2.22 37.06 2.81
N THR A 112 -3.48 37.24 2.44
CA THR A 112 -3.88 38.03 1.28
C THR A 112 -3.66 39.50 1.55
#